data_AF-A0A2S9FLT0-F1
#
_entry.id   AF-A0A2S9FLT0-F1
#
_cell.length_a   1.000
_cell.length_b   1.000
_cell.length_c   1.000
_cell.angle_alpha   90.00
_cell.angle_beta   90.00
_cell.angle_gamma   90.00
#
_symmetry.space_group_name_H-M   'P 1'
#
loop_
_entity.id
_entity.type
_entity.pdbx_description
1 polymer ?
#
loop_
_entity_poly.entity_id
_entity_poly.type
_entity_poly.pdbx_seq_one_letter_code
_entity_poly.pdbx_strand_id
1 'polypeptide(L)'
;WDAIVGWLGLDSGTRAVGAVQFFLYDTVKIFLLLTGLMFVVGMLRASLDLDKARDYLQGRGLFVGLVLAVVLGVVTPFCSCSSIPLFIGFVAAGIPLSITLTFLIASPLISEIAAIMIGDQFGWHIAAVYVVAGSVLSLAIGWIFSRFDLSRWVEP
;
A
#
# COMPACT_ATOMS: atom_id res chain seq x y z
N TRP A 1 17.56 -23.26 -15.35
CA TRP A 1 16.84 -23.89 -14.22
C TRP A 1 16.66 -25.39 -14.46
N ASP A 2 16.62 -25.83 -15.72
CA ASP A 2 16.61 -27.25 -16.14
C ASP A 2 17.81 -28.06 -15.61
N ALA A 3 18.97 -27.42 -15.43
CA ALA A 3 20.17 -28.05 -14.87
C ALA A 3 20.06 -28.40 -13.37
N ILE A 4 19.20 -27.70 -12.61
CA ILE A 4 18.99 -27.94 -11.18
C ILE A 4 17.92 -29.02 -10.98
N VAL A 5 16.89 -29.03 -11.85
CA VAL A 5 15.84 -30.05 -11.85
C VAL A 5 16.40 -31.43 -12.26
N GLY A 6 17.36 -31.47 -13.19
CA GLY A 6 18.05 -32.70 -13.59
C GLY A 6 18.93 -33.32 -12.49
N TRP A 7 19.45 -32.52 -11.55
CA TRP A 7 20.29 -33.01 -10.45
C TRP A 7 19.48 -33.63 -9.30
N LEU A 8 18.18 -33.31 -9.21
CA LEU A 8 17.32 -33.73 -8.10
C LEU A 8 16.45 -34.97 -8.40
N GLY A 9 16.53 -35.55 -9.60
CA GLY A 9 15.90 -36.84 -9.91
C GLY A 9 14.38 -36.90 -9.69
N LEU A 10 13.67 -35.78 -9.84
CA LEU A 10 12.22 -35.72 -9.67
C LEU A 10 11.52 -35.87 -11.02
N ASP A 11 10.95 -37.06 -11.19
CA ASP A 11 10.10 -37.47 -12.30
C ASP A 11 8.92 -36.49 -12.47
N SER A 12 8.78 -35.94 -13.67
CA SER A 12 7.89 -34.81 -14.01
C SER A 12 6.41 -35.21 -14.16
N GLY A 13 5.96 -36.25 -13.45
CA GLY A 13 4.60 -36.82 -13.56
C GLY A 13 3.63 -36.45 -12.43
N THR A 14 4.08 -35.85 -11.33
CA THR A 14 3.30 -35.77 -10.09
C THR A 14 2.94 -34.32 -9.76
N ARG A 15 1.63 -34.02 -9.61
CA ARG A 15 1.09 -32.68 -9.23
C ARG A 15 1.81 -32.02 -8.03
N ALA A 16 2.44 -32.81 -7.15
CA ALA A 16 3.25 -32.35 -6.04
C ALA A 16 4.50 -31.55 -6.48
N VAL A 17 5.17 -31.95 -7.56
CA VAL A 17 6.36 -31.24 -8.08
C VAL A 17 5.95 -29.88 -8.67
N GLY A 18 4.81 -29.84 -9.39
CA GLY A 18 4.25 -28.59 -9.91
C GLY A 18 3.84 -27.61 -8.79
N ALA A 19 3.27 -28.11 -7.69
CA ALA A 19 2.91 -27.27 -6.54
C ALA A 19 4.14 -26.71 -5.81
N VAL A 20 5.17 -27.53 -5.58
CA VAL A 20 6.42 -27.07 -4.95
C VAL A 20 7.17 -26.08 -5.85
N GLN A 21 7.19 -26.32 -7.16
CA GLN A 21 7.79 -25.40 -8.13
C GLN A 21 7.06 -24.06 -8.17
N PHE A 22 5.73 -24.05 -8.22
CA PHE A 22 4.94 -22.81 -8.15
C PHE A 22 5.20 -22.06 -6.85
N PHE A 23 5.18 -22.77 -5.73
CA PHE A 23 5.38 -22.17 -4.41
C PHE A 23 6.78 -21.54 -4.26
N LEU A 24 7.85 -22.24 -4.70
CA LEU A 24 9.20 -21.68 -4.68
C LEU A 24 9.33 -20.49 -5.63
N TYR A 25 8.75 -20.57 -6.83
CA TYR A 25 8.86 -19.50 -7.82
C TYR A 25 8.12 -18.24 -7.34
N ASP A 26 6.91 -18.37 -6.81
CA ASP A 26 6.14 -17.26 -6.24
C ASP A 26 6.83 -16.70 -4.99
N THR A 27 7.31 -17.56 -4.08
CA THR A 27 8.03 -17.11 -2.88
C THR A 27 9.27 -16.31 -3.24
N VAL A 28 10.12 -16.83 -4.12
CA VAL A 28 11.36 -16.14 -4.52
C VAL A 28 11.04 -14.85 -5.29
N LYS A 29 10.04 -14.87 -6.18
CA LYS A 29 9.63 -13.70 -6.96
C LYS A 29 9.07 -12.59 -6.06
N ILE A 30 8.17 -12.93 -5.13
CA ILE A 30 7.60 -11.98 -4.16
C ILE A 30 8.70 -11.46 -3.25
N PHE A 31 9.59 -12.31 -2.76
CA PHE A 31 10.68 -11.88 -1.88
C PHE A 31 11.62 -10.89 -2.58
N LEU A 32 11.97 -11.14 -3.84
CA LEU A 32 12.83 -10.27 -4.63
C LEU A 32 12.14 -8.95 -4.97
N LEU A 33 10.85 -8.98 -5.36
CA LEU A 33 10.03 -7.79 -5.59
C LEU A 33 9.88 -6.96 -4.32
N LEU A 34 9.54 -7.58 -3.19
CA LEU A 34 9.38 -6.91 -1.91
C LEU A 34 10.69 -6.30 -1.42
N THR A 35 11.81 -7.02 -1.52
CA THR A 35 13.12 -6.50 -1.10
C THR A 35 13.51 -5.28 -1.94
N GLY A 36 13.35 -5.37 -3.27
CA GLY A 36 13.58 -4.23 -4.17
C GLY A 36 12.66 -3.05 -3.87
N LEU A 37 11.36 -3.31 -3.68
CA LEU A 37 10.39 -2.28 -3.33
C LEU A 37 10.71 -1.63 -1.98
N MET A 38 11.05 -2.40 -0.95
CA MET A 38 11.43 -1.88 0.37
C MET A 38 12.67 -1.02 0.29
N PHE A 39 13.67 -1.42 -0.51
CA PHE A 39 14.86 -0.63 -0.73
C PHE A 39 14.51 0.71 -1.41
N VAL A 40 13.67 0.69 -2.45
CA VAL A 40 13.19 1.89 -3.14
C VAL A 40 12.37 2.77 -2.20
N VAL A 41 11.46 2.22 -1.41
CA VAL A 41 10.66 2.96 -0.43
C VAL A 41 11.54 3.54 0.68
N GLY A 42 12.55 2.81 1.14
CA GLY A 42 13.54 3.30 2.10
C GLY A 42 14.37 4.46 1.55
N MET A 43 14.82 4.35 0.29
CA MET A 43 15.55 5.41 -0.41
C MET A 43 14.67 6.62 -0.69
N LEU A 44 13.39 6.41 -1.07
CA LEU A 44 12.38 7.45 -1.21
C LEU A 44 12.18 8.18 0.12
N ARG A 45 12.04 7.47 1.24
CA ARG A 45 11.94 8.14 2.55
C ARG A 45 13.19 8.91 2.93
N ALA A 46 14.37 8.40 2.62
CA ALA A 46 15.62 9.13 2.84
C ALA A 46 15.74 10.37 1.94
N SER A 47 15.09 10.38 0.77
CA SER A 47 15.10 11.49 -0.19
C SER A 47 13.94 12.48 0.02
N LEU A 48 12.84 12.02 0.61
CA LEU A 48 11.68 12.85 0.94
C LEU A 48 11.95 13.58 2.25
N ASP A 49 12.16 14.90 2.15
CA ASP A 49 12.05 15.82 3.29
C ASP A 49 10.60 15.79 3.80
N LEU A 50 10.29 14.84 4.68
CA LEU A 50 8.97 14.75 5.29
C LEU A 50 8.65 16.01 6.11
N ASP A 51 9.67 16.75 6.57
CA ASP A 51 9.53 18.08 7.17
C ASP A 51 8.96 19.13 6.20
N LYS A 52 9.38 19.14 4.93
CA LYS A 52 8.79 20.04 3.91
C LYS A 52 7.37 19.63 3.57
N ALA A 53 7.08 18.33 3.51
CA ALA A 53 5.74 17.82 3.32
C ALA A 53 4.82 18.22 4.48
N ARG A 54 5.34 18.15 5.72
CA ARG A 54 4.66 18.59 6.94
C ARG A 54 4.39 20.09 6.91
N ASP A 55 5.37 20.95 6.62
CA ASP A 55 5.16 22.40 6.52
C ASP A 55 4.14 22.77 5.43
N TYR A 56 4.19 22.06 4.29
CA TYR A 56 3.21 22.23 3.22
C TYR A 56 1.80 21.78 3.62
N LEU A 57 1.68 20.73 4.45
CA LEU A 57 0.41 20.26 5.00
C LEU A 57 -0.09 21.09 6.18
N GLN A 58 0.78 21.70 6.99
CA GLN A 58 0.39 22.59 8.08
C GLN A 58 -0.12 23.94 7.55
N GLY A 59 0.42 24.41 6.41
CA GLY A 59 -0.03 25.63 5.73
C GLY A 59 -1.31 25.49 4.91
N ARG A 60 -1.76 24.26 4.59
CA ARG A 60 -3.00 24.00 3.85
C ARG A 60 -4.03 23.29 4.73
N GLY A 61 -5.31 23.64 4.59
CA GLY A 61 -6.36 23.09 5.44
C GLY A 61 -6.41 21.56 5.46
N LEU A 62 -6.78 20.99 6.59
CA LEU A 62 -6.90 19.55 6.86
C LEU A 62 -7.49 18.74 5.68
N PHE A 63 -8.53 19.27 5.04
CA PHE A 63 -9.18 18.64 3.89
C PHE A 63 -8.22 18.35 2.72
N VAL A 64 -7.30 19.27 2.43
CA VAL A 64 -6.30 19.10 1.37
C VAL A 64 -5.33 17.96 1.73
N GLY A 65 -4.95 17.85 3.00
CA GLY A 65 -4.11 16.76 3.50
C GLY A 65 -4.78 15.39 3.37
N LEU A 66 -6.07 15.27 3.70
CA LEU A 66 -6.82 14.03 3.53
C LEU A 66 -6.95 13.63 2.05
N VAL A 67 -7.23 14.58 1.17
CA VAL A 67 -7.33 14.31 -0.28
C VAL A 67 -5.98 13.83 -0.83
N LEU A 68 -4.88 14.48 -0.45
CA LEU A 68 -3.52 14.03 -0.81
C LEU A 68 -3.22 12.63 -0.30
N ALA A 69 -3.61 12.31 0.94
CA ALA A 69 -3.42 10.99 1.51
C ALA A 69 -4.19 9.90 0.76
N VAL A 70 -5.44 10.17 0.34
CA VAL A 70 -6.21 9.23 -0.47
C VAL A 70 -5.58 9.06 -1.84
N VAL A 71 -5.21 10.14 -2.53
CA VAL A 71 -4.58 10.06 -3.85
C VAL A 71 -3.28 9.28 -3.80
N LEU A 72 -2.43 9.53 -2.78
CA LEU A 72 -1.23 8.74 -2.57
C LEU A 72 -1.55 7.28 -2.31
N GLY A 73 -2.54 6.98 -1.46
CA GLY A 73 -2.95 5.60 -1.18
C GLY A 73 -3.47 4.85 -2.40
N VAL A 74 -4.19 5.54 -3.29
CA VAL A 74 -4.69 4.97 -4.56
C VAL A 74 -3.55 4.71 -5.54
N VAL A 75 -2.62 5.65 -5.69
CA VAL A 75 -1.47 5.53 -6.61
C VAL A 75 -0.46 4.51 -6.11
N THR A 76 -0.33 4.34 -4.80
CA THR A 76 0.56 3.35 -4.19
C THR A 76 -0.25 2.27 -3.47
N PRO A 77 -0.75 1.25 -4.18
CA PRO A 77 -1.50 0.14 -3.60
C PRO A 77 -0.56 -0.75 -2.77
N PHE A 78 -0.15 -0.25 -1.61
CA PHE A 78 0.76 -0.94 -0.72
C PHE A 78 0.01 -2.06 -0.01
N CYS A 79 0.55 -3.27 -0.12
CA CYS A 79 0.14 -4.36 0.76
C CYS A 79 0.59 -4.03 2.19
N SER A 80 -0.12 -4.54 3.20
CA SER A 80 0.09 -4.23 4.62
C SER A 80 1.55 -4.32 5.09
N CYS A 81 2.38 -5.13 4.43
CA CYS A 81 3.81 -5.28 4.70
C CYS A 81 4.63 -3.99 4.44
N SER A 82 4.14 -3.11 3.56
CA SER A 82 4.85 -1.91 3.08
C SER A 82 4.25 -0.60 3.58
N SER A 83 2.99 -0.63 4.01
CA SER A 83 2.30 0.54 4.54
C SER A 83 2.70 0.87 5.98
N ILE A 84 3.04 -0.13 6.80
CA ILE A 84 3.45 0.07 8.20
C ILE A 84 4.69 0.97 8.33
N PRO A 85 5.80 0.74 7.60
CA PRO A 85 6.97 1.56 7.83
C PRO A 85 6.74 2.98 7.27
N LEU A 86 5.88 3.15 6.26
CA LEU A 86 5.52 4.47 5.72
C LEU A 86 4.70 5.26 6.74
N PHE A 87 3.77 4.59 7.40
CA PHE A 87 3.01 5.15 8.50
C PHE A 87 3.93 5.64 9.62
N ILE A 88 4.88 4.81 10.07
CA ILE A 88 5.87 5.20 11.09
C ILE A 88 6.68 6.42 10.63
N GLY A 89 7.11 6.46 9.37
CA GLY A 89 7.82 7.61 8.80
C GLY A 89 6.99 8.90 8.82
N PHE A 90 5.72 8.84 8.44
CA PHE A 90 4.83 10.00 8.46
C PHE A 90 4.52 10.49 9.88
N VAL A 91 4.38 9.56 10.83
CA VAL A 91 4.17 9.88 12.25
C VAL A 91 5.43 10.52 12.84
N ALA A 92 6.61 9.97 12.56
CA ALA A 92 7.90 10.54 13.00
C ALA A 92 8.14 11.95 12.44
N ALA A 93 7.63 12.23 11.24
CA ALA A 93 7.66 13.55 10.63
C ALA A 93 6.60 14.53 11.19
N GLY A 94 5.81 14.14 12.19
CA GLY A 94 4.82 15.00 12.82
C GLY A 94 3.62 15.38 11.94
N ILE A 95 3.30 14.56 10.93
CA ILE A 95 2.06 14.70 10.14
C ILE A 95 0.86 14.27 11.01
N PRO A 96 -0.28 15.00 10.98
CA PRO A 96 -1.46 14.63 11.75
C PRO A 96 -1.88 13.17 11.53
N LEU A 97 -2.12 12.43 12.63
CA LEU A 97 -2.48 11.01 12.59
C LEU A 97 -3.71 10.70 11.76
N SER A 98 -4.68 11.62 11.72
CA SER A 98 -5.88 11.46 10.88
C SER A 98 -5.52 11.32 9.40
N ILE A 99 -4.53 12.06 8.91
CA ILE A 99 -4.08 12.04 7.51
C ILE A 99 -3.34 10.73 7.21
N THR A 100 -2.46 10.29 8.10
CA THR A 100 -1.67 9.06 7.91
C THR A 100 -2.54 7.81 8.00
N LEU A 101 -3.54 7.79 8.89
CA LEU A 101 -4.55 6.74 8.97
C LEU A 101 -5.45 6.71 7.73
N THR A 102 -5.80 7.88 7.19
CA THR A 102 -6.57 7.96 5.94
C THR A 102 -5.83 7.26 4.79
N PHE A 103 -4.52 7.55 4.64
CA PHE A 103 -3.66 6.88 3.68
C PHE A 103 -3.61 5.36 3.93
N LEU A 104 -3.41 4.96 5.19
CA LEU A 104 -3.30 3.56 5.59
C LEU A 104 -4.58 2.76 5.28
N ILE A 105 -5.76 3.40 5.42
CA ILE A 105 -7.05 2.81 5.10
C ILE A 105 -7.28 2.82 3.58
N ALA A 106 -6.96 3.90 2.88
CA ALA A 106 -7.16 4.01 1.43
C ALA A 106 -6.34 2.98 0.63
N SER A 107 -5.10 2.71 1.06
CA SER A 107 -4.16 1.79 0.40
C SER A 107 -4.71 0.38 0.15
N PRO A 108 -5.27 -0.35 1.15
CA PRO A 108 -5.90 -1.65 0.91
C PRO A 108 -7.32 -1.53 0.34
N LEU A 109 -8.00 -0.42 0.57
CA LEU A 109 -9.41 -0.26 0.20
C LEU A 109 -9.59 -0.03 -1.30
N ILE A 110 -8.62 0.59 -1.95
CA ILE A 110 -8.65 0.94 -3.37
C ILE A 110 -7.44 0.28 -4.05
N SER A 111 -7.61 -0.99 -4.44
CA SER A 111 -6.56 -1.74 -5.14
C SER A 111 -6.73 -1.65 -6.65
N GLU A 112 -5.64 -1.37 -7.36
CA GLU A 112 -5.60 -1.42 -8.83
C GLU A 112 -6.00 -2.80 -9.36
N ILE A 113 -5.58 -3.87 -8.69
CA ILE A 113 -5.87 -5.27 -9.08
C ILE A 113 -7.38 -5.54 -8.95
N ALA A 114 -8.00 -5.09 -7.86
CA ALA A 114 -9.44 -5.24 -7.66
C ALA A 114 -10.23 -4.42 -8.68
N ALA A 115 -9.79 -3.18 -8.97
CA ALA A 115 -10.43 -2.34 -9.97
C ALA A 115 -10.37 -2.95 -11.38
N ILE A 116 -9.24 -3.55 -11.77
CA ILE A 116 -9.08 -4.24 -13.06
C ILE A 116 -9.97 -5.48 -13.11
N MET A 117 -9.97 -6.32 -12.07
CA MET A 117 -10.80 -7.53 -12.03
C MET A 117 -12.30 -7.19 -12.12
N ILE A 118 -12.74 -6.16 -11.39
CA ILE A 118 -14.13 -5.68 -11.45
C ILE A 118 -14.42 -5.07 -12.83
N GLY A 119 -13.48 -4.32 -13.40
CA GLY A 119 -13.62 -3.73 -14.72
C GLY A 119 -13.78 -4.77 -15.83
N ASP A 120 -13.01 -5.86 -15.78
CA ASP A 120 -13.10 -6.98 -16.71
C ASP A 120 -14.42 -7.74 -16.58
N GLN A 121 -14.86 -7.99 -15.34
CA GLN A 121 -16.01 -8.85 -15.09
C GLN A 121 -17.36 -8.13 -15.12
N PHE A 122 -17.40 -6.87 -14.67
CA PHE A 122 -18.63 -6.08 -14.53
C PHE A 122 -18.67 -4.82 -15.41
N GLY A 123 -17.54 -4.42 -15.99
CA GLY A 123 -17.40 -3.24 -16.83
C GLY A 123 -16.86 -2.01 -16.10
N TRP A 124 -16.28 -1.08 -16.87
CA TRP A 124 -15.53 0.07 -16.35
C TRP A 124 -16.36 1.03 -15.48
N HIS A 125 -17.68 1.08 -15.68
CA HIS A 125 -18.58 1.91 -14.87
C HIS A 125 -18.59 1.48 -13.40
N ILE A 126 -18.57 0.16 -13.13
CA ILE A 126 -18.64 -0.37 -11.77
C ILE A 126 -17.28 -0.25 -11.09
N ALA A 127 -16.19 -0.42 -11.84
CA ALA A 127 -14.84 -0.15 -11.36
C ALA A 127 -14.65 1.31 -10.92
N ALA A 128 -15.16 2.28 -11.70
CA ALA A 128 -15.10 3.69 -11.35
C ALA A 128 -15.90 4.00 -10.06
N VAL A 129 -17.10 3.44 -9.92
CA VAL A 129 -17.91 3.59 -8.70
C VAL A 129 -17.19 3.00 -7.48
N TYR A 130 -16.54 1.86 -7.61
CA TYR A 130 -15.75 1.25 -6.54
C TYR A 130 -14.60 2.17 -6.06
N VAL A 131 -13.82 2.73 -6.99
CA VAL A 131 -12.72 3.65 -6.66
C VAL A 131 -13.25 4.92 -5.98
N VAL A 132 -14.33 5.50 -6.51
CA VAL A 132 -14.94 6.71 -5.93
C VAL A 132 -15.53 6.42 -4.56
N ALA A 133 -16.27 5.33 -4.40
CA ALA A 133 -16.85 4.94 -3.12
C ALA A 133 -15.77 4.67 -2.07
N GLY A 134 -14.69 3.96 -2.44
CA GLY A 134 -13.54 3.75 -1.58
C GLY A 134 -12.90 5.07 -1.16
N SER A 135 -12.69 5.99 -2.12
CA SER A 135 -12.09 7.30 -1.85
C SER A 135 -12.93 8.13 -0.88
N VAL A 136 -14.25 8.18 -1.11
CA VAL A 136 -15.20 8.89 -0.24
C VAL A 136 -15.23 8.27 1.16
N LEU A 137 -15.23 6.94 1.26
CA LEU A 137 -15.23 6.23 2.53
C LEU A 137 -13.95 6.51 3.33
N SER A 138 -12.78 6.44 2.68
CA SER A 138 -11.50 6.80 3.32
C SER A 138 -11.47 8.24 3.79
N LEU A 139 -11.93 9.20 2.97
CA LEU A 139 -12.03 10.61 3.35
C LEU A 139 -12.97 10.83 4.54
N ALA A 140 -14.13 10.18 4.54
CA ALA A 140 -15.10 10.28 5.62
C ALA A 140 -14.50 9.75 6.93
N ILE A 141 -13.87 8.58 6.88
CA ILE A 141 -13.19 7.99 8.03
C ILE A 141 -12.09 8.92 8.53
N GLY A 142 -11.21 9.38 7.66
CA GLY A 142 -10.15 10.34 7.99
C GLY A 142 -10.65 11.61 8.66
N TRP A 143 -11.76 12.16 8.15
CA TRP A 143 -12.34 13.39 8.65
C TRP A 143 -12.96 13.20 10.05
N ILE A 144 -13.62 12.06 10.25
CA ILE A 144 -14.11 11.62 11.57
C ILE A 144 -12.95 11.45 12.53
N PHE A 145 -11.87 10.76 12.14
CA PHE A 145 -10.68 10.59 12.97
C PHE A 145 -10.00 11.91 13.31
N SER A 146 -10.09 12.92 12.44
CA SER A 146 -9.57 14.25 12.76
C SER A 146 -10.34 14.98 13.87
N ARG A 147 -11.56 14.55 14.20
CA ARG A 147 -12.31 15.11 15.34
C ARG A 147 -11.98 14.43 16.65
N PHE A 148 -11.35 13.26 16.60
CA PHE A 148 -10.77 12.62 17.78
C PHE A 148 -9.34 13.11 17.93
N ASP A 149 -8.98 13.62 19.11
CA ASP A 149 -7.64 14.11 19.41
C ASP A 149 -6.67 12.91 19.58
N LEU A 150 -6.35 12.27 18.45
CA LEU A 150 -5.51 11.08 18.38
C LEU A 150 -4.05 11.36 18.75
N SER A 151 -3.64 12.64 18.74
CA SER A 151 -2.34 13.13 19.19
C SER A 151 -1.98 12.68 20.62
N ARG A 152 -2.99 12.38 21.44
CA ARG A 152 -2.79 11.98 22.84
C ARG A 152 -2.34 10.52 23.03
N TRP A 153 -2.41 9.69 21.99
CA TRP A 153 -2.16 8.23 22.08
C TRP A 153 -0.90 7.77 21.35
N VAL A 154 -0.11 8.71 20.82
CA VAL A 154 1.10 8.40 20.07
C VAL A 154 2.26 9.06 20.78
N GLU A 155 2.94 8.29 21.62
CA GLU A 155 4.27 8.60 22.10
C GLU A 155 5.28 8.56 20.94
N PRO A 156 6.22 9.53 20.89
CA PRO A 156 7.21 9.68 19.82
C PRO A 156 8.21 8.53 19.74
#